data_AF-A0A6L3X279-F1
#
_entry.id   AF-A0A6L3X279-F1
#
_cell.length_a   1.000
_cell.length_b   1.000
_cell.length_c   1.000
_cell.angle_alpha   90.00
_cell.angle_beta   90.00
_cell.angle_gamma   90.00
#
_symmetry.space_group_name_H-M   'P 1'
#
loop_
_entity.id
_entity.type
_entity.pdbx_description
1 polymer ?
#
loop_
_entity_poly.entity_id
_entity_poly.type
_entity_poly.pdbx_seq_one_letter_code
_entity_poly.pdbx_strand_id
1 'polypeptide(L)'
;AMVGPGIMLWAPREYELFRLSEGGAAEDLLWHYLQRAPVAEAFLWRRWLYLLWDKVAQLVNTGRFNRASFDLAAKSLLPWLA
;
A
#
# COMPACT_ATOMS: atom_id res chain seq x y z
N ALA A 1 18.20 -9.18 1.89
CA ALA A 1 18.16 -8.87 0.44
C ALA A 1 16.72 -8.95 -0.03
N MET A 2 16.31 -8.11 -0.99
CA MET A 2 14.98 -8.20 -1.61
C MET A 2 15.01 -9.28 -2.70
N VAL A 3 13.98 -10.13 -2.74
CA VAL A 3 13.89 -11.27 -3.66
C VAL A 3 12.56 -11.20 -4.39
N GLY A 4 12.57 -11.31 -5.72
CA GLY A 4 11.36 -11.28 -6.54
C GLY A 4 10.64 -9.93 -6.53
N PRO A 5 11.25 -8.85 -7.05
CA PRO A 5 10.68 -7.50 -6.98
C PRO A 5 9.32 -7.30 -7.68
N GLY A 6 8.87 -8.26 -8.48
CA GLY A 6 7.72 -8.07 -9.35
C GLY A 6 7.96 -6.97 -10.39
N ILE A 7 6.92 -6.20 -10.69
CA ILE A 7 6.98 -5.11 -11.67
C ILE A 7 7.61 -3.88 -11.02
N MET A 8 8.75 -3.45 -11.57
CA MET A 8 9.38 -2.18 -11.19
C MET A 8 8.69 -1.03 -11.91
N LEU A 9 8.12 -0.10 -11.14
CA LEU A 9 7.45 1.08 -11.66
C LEU A 9 8.21 2.35 -11.27
N TRP A 10 8.21 3.34 -12.17
CA TRP A 10 8.55 4.71 -11.82
C TRP A 10 7.37 5.34 -11.08
N ALA A 11 7.24 5.02 -9.80
CA ALA A 11 6.13 5.41 -8.95
C ALA A 11 6.62 6.10 -7.67
N PRO A 12 5.75 6.83 -6.95
CA PRO A 12 6.06 7.27 -5.60
C PRO A 12 6.44 6.08 -4.73
N ARG A 13 7.56 6.18 -4.00
CA ARG A 13 8.06 5.12 -3.10
C ARG A 13 7.03 4.61 -2.08
N GLU A 14 6.05 5.45 -1.75
CA GLU A 14 4.91 5.10 -0.90
C GLU A 14 4.11 3.90 -1.43
N TYR A 15 4.14 3.67 -2.75
CA TYR A 15 3.55 2.49 -3.39
C TYR A 15 4.24 1.18 -3.02
N GLU A 16 5.50 1.19 -2.60
CA GLU A 16 6.14 -0.01 -2.04
C GLU A 16 5.90 -0.08 -0.53
N LEU A 17 5.94 1.06 0.15
CA LEU A 17 5.84 1.13 1.61
C LEU A 17 4.45 0.74 2.15
N PHE A 18 3.36 0.97 1.41
CA PHE A 18 2.03 0.65 1.93
C PHE A 18 1.86 -0.84 2.21
N ARG A 19 2.59 -1.71 1.49
CA ARG A 19 2.59 -3.17 1.68
C ARG A 19 3.18 -3.57 3.03
N LEU A 20 4.03 -2.72 3.61
CA LEU A 20 4.65 -2.93 4.91
C LEU A 20 3.78 -2.52 6.09
N SER A 21 2.56 -2.01 5.82
CA SER A 21 1.58 -1.70 6.87
C SER A 21 0.89 -2.95 7.43
N GLU A 22 1.19 -4.13 6.88
CA GLU A 22 0.82 -5.41 7.49
C GLU A 22 1.68 -5.62 8.75
N GLY A 23 1.05 -5.96 9.88
CA GLY A 23 1.70 -5.96 11.19
C GLY A 23 2.88 -6.92 11.33
N GLY A 24 3.55 -6.87 12.48
CA GLY A 24 4.72 -7.69 12.78
C GLY A 24 6.00 -7.12 12.18
N ALA A 25 6.89 -7.98 11.68
CA ALA A 25 8.23 -7.54 11.22
C ALA A 25 8.20 -6.55 10.03
N ALA A 26 7.13 -6.53 9.23
CA ALA A 26 6.97 -5.58 8.14
C ALA A 26 6.68 -4.16 8.66
N GLU A 27 5.85 -4.04 9.70
CA GLU A 27 5.60 -2.78 10.39
C GLU A 27 6.87 -2.23 11.06
N ASP A 28 7.68 -3.10 11.70
CA ASP A 28 8.98 -2.71 12.26
C ASP A 28 9.92 -2.17 11.16
N LEU A 29 9.94 -2.80 9.99
CA LEU A 29 10.73 -2.31 8.85
C LEU A 29 10.24 -0.95 8.37
N LEU A 30 8.93 -0.76 8.25
CA LEU A 30 8.33 0.53 7.89
C LEU A 30 8.71 1.62 8.88
N TRP A 31 8.65 1.32 10.18
CA TRP A 31 9.06 2.24 11.24
C TRP A 31 10.51 2.70 11.08
N HIS A 32 11.45 1.76 10.93
CA HIS A 32 12.87 2.11 10.74
C HIS A 32 13.13 2.86 9.43
N TYR A 33 12.37 2.56 8.37
CA TYR A 33 12.46 3.31 7.11
C TYR A 33 12.03 4.77 7.30
N LEU A 34 10.89 5.00 7.94
CA LEU A 34 10.33 6.34 8.13
C LEU A 34 11.21 7.24 9.00
N GLN A 35 11.97 6.67 9.94
CA GLN A 35 12.97 7.42 10.72
C GLN A 35 14.10 7.98 9.86
N ARG A 36 14.47 7.31 8.78
CA ARG A 36 15.55 7.75 7.87
C ARG A 36 15.05 8.58 6.71
N ALA A 37 13.86 8.25 6.21
CA ALA A 37 13.31 8.85 5.00
C ALA A 37 11.81 9.11 5.16
N PRO A 38 11.43 10.16 5.94
CA PRO A 38 10.03 10.47 6.22
C PRO A 38 9.22 10.70 4.94
N VAL A 39 8.02 10.17 4.90
CA VAL A 39 7.03 10.45 3.84
C VAL A 39 6.14 11.61 4.25
N ALA A 40 5.38 12.17 3.31
CA ALA A 40 4.43 13.22 3.66
C ALA A 40 3.28 12.65 4.50
N GLU A 41 2.70 13.47 5.39
CA GLU A 41 1.55 13.11 6.24
C GLU A 41 0.40 12.50 5.45
N ALA A 42 0.20 12.98 4.22
CA ALA A 42 -0.76 12.47 3.26
C ALA A 42 -0.62 10.97 2.93
N PHE A 43 0.50 10.33 3.28
CA PHE A 43 0.67 8.89 3.16
C PHE A 43 -0.38 8.10 3.95
N LEU A 44 -0.85 8.64 5.09
CA LEU A 44 -1.85 8.01 5.96
C LEU A 44 -3.14 7.63 5.22
N TRP A 45 -3.56 8.45 4.27
CA TRP A 45 -4.74 8.20 3.44
C TRP A 45 -4.38 7.65 2.05
N ARG A 46 -3.23 8.06 1.46
CA ARG A 46 -2.78 7.53 0.16
C ARG A 46 -2.52 6.02 0.18
N ARG A 47 -2.18 5.44 1.34
CA ARG A 47 -2.08 3.98 1.48
C ARG A 47 -3.37 3.25 1.09
N TRP A 48 -4.54 3.84 1.35
CA TRP A 48 -5.83 3.24 0.96
C TRP A 48 -6.03 3.28 -0.55
N LEU A 49 -5.60 4.35 -1.21
CA LEU A 49 -5.59 4.43 -2.66
C LEU A 49 -4.67 3.37 -3.29
N TYR A 50 -3.48 3.17 -2.72
CA TYR A 50 -2.56 2.13 -3.19
C TYR A 50 -3.12 0.71 -2.96
N LEU A 51 -3.82 0.49 -1.85
CA LEU A 51 -4.48 -0.78 -1.57
C LEU A 51 -5.62 -1.07 -2.56
N LEU A 52 -6.43 -0.05 -2.92
CA LEU A 52 -7.45 -0.19 -3.96
C LEU A 52 -6.83 -0.59 -5.30
N TRP A 53 -5.78 0.12 -5.71
CA TRP A 53 -5.05 -0.19 -6.94
C TRP A 53 -4.50 -1.61 -6.93
N ASP A 54 -3.88 -2.05 -5.84
CA ASP A 54 -3.33 -3.40 -5.68
C ASP A 54 -4.41 -4.48 -5.85
N LYS A 55 -5.61 -4.30 -5.28
CA LYS A 55 -6.69 -5.29 -5.40
C LYS A 55 -7.28 -5.35 -6.80
N VAL A 56 -7.39 -4.22 -7.48
CA VAL A 56 -7.83 -4.19 -8.90
C VAL A 56 -6.76 -4.84 -9.79
N ALA A 57 -5.48 -4.52 -9.58
CA ALA A 57 -4.37 -5.13 -10.33
C ALA A 57 -4.31 -6.64 -10.10
N GLN A 58 -4.53 -7.11 -8.87
CA GLN A 58 -4.61 -8.54 -8.56
C GLN A 58 -5.75 -9.22 -9.34
N LEU A 59 -6.93 -8.61 -9.39
CA LEU A 59 -8.06 -9.12 -10.16
C LEU A 59 -7.71 -9.21 -11.65
N VAL A 60 -7.16 -8.14 -12.24
CA VAL A 60 -6.81 -8.11 -13.66
C VAL A 60 -5.74 -9.15 -14.00
N ASN A 61 -4.70 -9.27 -13.19
CA ASN A 61 -3.54 -10.11 -13.50
C ASN A 61 -3.73 -11.58 -13.12
N THR A 62 -4.59 -11.90 -12.14
CA THR A 62 -4.70 -13.26 -11.60
C THR A 62 -6.12 -13.81 -11.56
N GLY A 63 -7.14 -12.98 -11.85
CA GLY A 63 -8.56 -13.31 -11.68
C GLY A 63 -9.02 -13.39 -10.21
N ARG A 64 -8.11 -13.23 -9.23
CA ARG A 64 -8.45 -13.29 -7.80
C ARG A 64 -8.76 -11.90 -7.27
N PHE A 65 -9.83 -11.79 -6.49
CA PHE A 65 -10.24 -10.51 -5.91
C PHE A 65 -10.59 -10.63 -4.43
N ASN A 66 -9.81 -9.96 -3.58
CA ASN A 66 -10.15 -9.82 -2.16
C ASN A 66 -11.12 -8.65 -1.97
N ARG A 67 -12.42 -8.96 -2.08
CA ARG A 67 -13.50 -7.99 -1.93
C ARG A 67 -13.49 -7.28 -0.58
N ALA A 68 -13.22 -8.02 0.51
CA ALA A 68 -13.23 -7.46 1.86
C ALA A 68 -12.16 -6.38 2.05
N SER A 69 -10.93 -6.63 1.58
CA SER A 69 -9.86 -5.62 1.63
C SER A 69 -10.15 -4.42 0.73
N PHE A 70 -10.75 -4.63 -0.43
CA PHE A 70 -11.15 -3.54 -1.33
C PHE A 70 -12.21 -2.64 -0.68
N ASP A 71 -13.28 -3.24 -0.12
CA ASP A 71 -14.35 -2.48 0.53
C ASP A 71 -13.85 -1.72 1.77
N LEU A 72 -12.92 -2.30 2.54
CA LEU A 72 -12.26 -1.62 3.64
C LEU A 72 -11.49 -0.40 3.14
N ALA A 73 -10.62 -0.57 2.14
CA ALA A 73 -9.82 0.50 1.58
C ALA A 73 -10.69 1.64 1.03
N ALA A 74 -11.77 1.31 0.32
CA ALA A 74 -12.71 2.28 -0.21
C ALA A 74 -13.35 3.10 0.93
N LYS A 75 -13.91 2.43 1.95
CA LYS A 75 -14.54 3.09 3.11
C LYS A 75 -13.54 3.95 3.88
N SER A 76 -12.31 3.49 4.05
CA SER A 76 -11.27 4.21 4.78
C SER A 76 -10.71 5.42 4.01
N LEU A 77 -10.81 5.42 2.67
CA LEU A 77 -10.40 6.56 1.84
C LEU A 77 -11.45 7.67 1.80
N LEU A 78 -12.75 7.33 1.83
CA LEU A 78 -13.85 8.30 1.68
C LEU A 78 -13.74 9.56 2.54
N PRO A 79 -13.37 9.51 3.84
CA PRO A 79 -13.26 10.70 4.69
C PRO A 79 -12.21 11.72 4.22
N TRP A 80 -11.29 11.32 3.34
CA TRP A 80 -10.17 12.14 2.88
C TRP A 80 -10.39 12.76 1.49
N LEU A 81 -11.57 12.55 0.89
CA LEU A 81 -11.93 13.04 -0.44
C LEU A 81 -12.90 14.23 -0.42
N ALA A 82 -13.30 14.69 0.78
CA ALA A 82 -14.21 15.81 0.98
C ALA A 82 -13.52 17.17 0.87
#